data_AF-A0A2E4N1G7-F1
#
_entry.id   AF-A0A2E4N1G7-F1
#
_cell.length_a   1.000
_cell.length_b   1.000
_cell.length_c   1.000
_cell.angle_alpha   90.00
_cell.angle_beta   90.00
_cell.angle_gamma   90.00
#
_symmetry.space_group_name_H-M   'P 1'
#
loop_
_entity.id
_entity.type
_entity.pdbx_description
1 polymer ?
#
loop_
_entity_poly.entity_id
_entity_poly.type
_entity_poly.pdbx_seq_one_letter_code
_entity_poly.pdbx_strand_id
1 'polypeptide(L)'
;MRIMVVCAVALLAAPISAIENTEANRLEQAERYLTATPPSEMVNDMAVNMSKNMPPEKATDFVAVMTKGVDLRVLRKSMLDAMVKHFTADELKALADFYGSPVGKSAMQKFGPYMQDVMPKIQQEVMKAFADFMEPTKAK
;
A
#
# COMPACT_ATOMS: atom_id res chain seq x y z
N MET A 1 3.48 29.50 -51.13
CA MET A 1 2.15 28.89 -50.96
C MET A 1 2.30 27.70 -50.01
N ARG A 2 1.94 27.87 -48.74
CA ARG A 2 2.10 26.89 -47.65
C ARG A 2 0.88 25.96 -47.66
N ILE A 3 1.06 24.68 -47.92
CA ILE A 3 -0.01 23.69 -47.71
C ILE A 3 0.26 23.02 -46.36
N MET A 4 -0.60 23.37 -45.42
CA MET A 4 -0.65 22.92 -44.04
C MET A 4 -1.33 21.55 -44.01
N VAL A 5 -0.58 20.49 -43.71
CA VAL A 5 -1.14 19.16 -43.40
C VAL A 5 -1.56 19.20 -41.93
N VAL A 6 -2.87 19.30 -41.69
CA VAL A 6 -3.45 19.27 -40.34
C VAL A 6 -3.57 17.83 -39.87
N CYS A 7 -2.88 17.53 -38.76
CA CYS A 7 -3.00 16.30 -37.99
C CYS A 7 -4.42 16.12 -37.42
N ALA A 8 -5.02 14.96 -37.62
CA ALA A 8 -6.17 14.50 -36.85
C ALA A 8 -5.80 13.18 -36.15
N VAL A 9 -5.09 13.30 -35.03
CA VAL A 9 -4.96 12.20 -34.05
C VAL A 9 -6.17 12.30 -33.13
N ALA A 10 -7.21 11.51 -33.42
CA ALA A 10 -8.31 11.33 -32.48
C ALA A 10 -7.80 10.46 -31.32
N LEU A 11 -7.46 11.08 -30.19
CA LEU A 11 -7.25 10.39 -28.92
C LEU A 11 -8.58 9.73 -28.51
N LEU A 12 -8.67 8.41 -28.65
CA LEU A 12 -9.69 7.59 -27.99
C LEU A 12 -9.40 7.58 -26.48
N ALA A 13 -9.77 8.63 -25.78
CA ALA A 13 -9.91 8.58 -24.32
C ALA A 13 -11.16 7.75 -24.03
N ALA A 14 -11.00 6.45 -23.77
CA ALA A 14 -12.08 5.65 -23.21
C ALA A 14 -12.51 6.32 -21.89
N PRO A 15 -13.80 6.65 -21.70
CA PRO A 15 -14.25 7.12 -20.40
C PRO A 15 -13.98 5.98 -19.42
N ILE A 16 -13.16 6.22 -18.41
CA ILE A 16 -13.21 5.44 -17.19
C ILE A 16 -14.59 5.75 -16.64
N SER A 17 -15.57 4.93 -16.99
CA SER A 17 -16.89 5.01 -16.40
C SER A 17 -16.71 4.74 -14.91
N ALA A 18 -16.88 5.80 -14.11
CA ALA A 18 -16.95 5.72 -12.67
C ALA A 18 -18.01 4.68 -12.29
N ILE A 19 -17.66 3.75 -11.41
CA ILE A 19 -18.64 2.79 -10.92
C ILE A 19 -19.55 3.48 -9.92
N GLU A 20 -20.84 3.14 -9.93
CA GLU A 20 -21.80 3.74 -9.02
C GLU A 20 -21.39 3.45 -7.56
N ASN A 21 -21.45 4.47 -6.69
CA ASN A 21 -21.04 4.32 -5.30
C ASN A 21 -22.14 3.71 -4.41
N THR A 22 -22.54 2.49 -4.74
CA THR A 22 -23.48 1.68 -3.93
C THR A 22 -22.71 0.83 -2.91
N GLU A 23 -23.39 0.41 -1.84
CA GLU A 23 -22.79 -0.50 -0.85
C GLU A 23 -22.37 -1.83 -1.48
N ALA A 24 -23.19 -2.38 -2.38
CA ALA A 24 -22.88 -3.61 -3.11
C ALA A 24 -21.59 -3.48 -3.94
N ASN A 25 -21.44 -2.38 -4.68
CA ASN A 25 -20.23 -2.13 -5.46
C ASN A 25 -19.01 -1.95 -4.56
N ARG A 26 -19.14 -1.22 -3.44
CA ARG A 26 -18.06 -1.12 -2.45
C ARG A 26 -17.63 -2.48 -1.92
N LEU A 27 -18.58 -3.32 -1.53
CA LEU A 27 -18.29 -4.65 -1.01
C LEU A 27 -17.58 -5.52 -2.05
N GLU A 28 -18.06 -5.52 -3.30
CA GLU A 28 -17.44 -6.27 -4.39
C GLU A 28 -15.97 -5.86 -4.59
N GLN A 29 -15.70 -4.55 -4.66
CA GLN A 29 -14.35 -4.05 -4.88
C GLN A 29 -13.44 -4.26 -3.67
N ALA A 30 -13.97 -4.17 -2.44
CA ALA A 30 -13.23 -4.50 -1.22
C ALA A 30 -12.85 -5.99 -1.18
N GLU A 31 -13.74 -6.89 -1.59
CA GLU A 31 -13.45 -8.32 -1.69
C GLU A 31 -12.36 -8.60 -2.73
N ARG A 32 -12.41 -7.93 -3.89
CA ARG A 32 -11.34 -7.99 -4.91
C ARG A 32 -10.01 -7.54 -4.34
N TYR A 33 -9.99 -6.41 -3.62
CA TYR A 33 -8.78 -5.90 -2.97
C TYR A 33 -8.22 -6.89 -1.95
N LEU A 34 -9.03 -7.39 -1.00
CA LEU A 34 -8.56 -8.33 0.02
C LEU A 34 -8.26 -9.74 -0.53
N THR A 35 -8.60 -10.02 -1.78
CA THR A 35 -8.10 -11.20 -2.49
C THR A 35 -6.70 -10.95 -3.03
N ALA A 36 -6.41 -9.74 -3.50
CA ALA A 36 -5.09 -9.33 -3.96
C ALA A 36 -4.11 -9.06 -2.79
N THR A 37 -4.62 -8.66 -1.62
CA THR A 37 -3.85 -8.40 -0.40
C THR A 37 -4.44 -9.20 0.78
N PRO A 38 -4.22 -10.52 0.85
CA PRO A 38 -4.82 -11.38 1.86
C PRO A 38 -4.44 -10.96 3.30
N PRO A 39 -5.40 -10.91 4.24
CA PRO A 39 -5.09 -10.62 5.65
C PRO A 39 -4.06 -11.57 6.28
N SER A 40 -3.95 -12.81 5.78
CA SER A 40 -2.94 -13.77 6.20
C SER A 40 -1.51 -13.30 5.94
N GLU A 41 -1.27 -12.61 4.81
CA GLU A 41 0.05 -12.07 4.49
C GLU A 41 0.40 -10.93 5.45
N MET A 42 -0.56 -10.04 5.73
CA MET A 42 -0.38 -8.97 6.73
C MET A 42 -0.01 -9.52 8.11
N VAL A 43 -0.73 -10.55 8.59
CA VAL A 43 -0.44 -11.19 9.89
C VAL A 43 0.93 -11.86 9.88
N ASN A 44 1.28 -12.56 8.79
CA ASN A 44 2.58 -13.20 8.64
C ASN A 44 3.72 -12.19 8.68
N ASP A 45 3.63 -11.12 7.90
CA ASP A 45 4.68 -10.09 7.82
C ASP A 45 4.87 -9.37 9.16
N MET A 46 3.77 -9.10 9.86
CA MET A 46 3.82 -8.57 11.22
C MET A 46 4.53 -9.54 12.16
N ALA A 47 4.16 -10.83 12.14
CA ALA A 47 4.77 -11.84 13.00
C ALA A 47 6.27 -12.01 12.71
N VAL A 48 6.67 -12.04 11.43
CA VAL A 48 8.07 -12.10 11.00
C VAL A 48 8.85 -10.86 11.43
N ASN A 49 8.27 -9.67 11.32
CA ASN A 49 8.95 -8.46 11.77
C ASN A 49 9.11 -8.41 13.30
N MET A 50 8.11 -8.88 14.05
CA MET A 50 8.20 -8.97 15.51
C MET A 50 9.23 -10.03 15.95
N SER A 51 9.34 -11.15 15.22
CA SER A 51 10.27 -12.24 15.57
C SER A 51 11.74 -11.84 15.44
N LYS A 52 12.07 -10.82 14.63
CA LYS A 52 13.44 -10.27 14.51
C LYS A 52 14.02 -9.75 15.82
N ASN A 53 13.17 -9.41 16.79
CA ASN A 53 13.58 -8.92 18.11
C ASN A 53 13.57 -10.03 19.19
N MET A 54 13.41 -11.29 18.80
CA MET A 54 13.35 -12.44 19.71
C MET A 54 14.61 -13.31 19.65
N PRO A 55 14.85 -14.17 20.66
CA PRO A 55 15.88 -15.20 20.56
C PRO A 55 15.66 -16.10 19.33
N PRO A 56 16.71 -16.43 18.54
CA PRO A 56 16.58 -17.17 17.29
C PRO A 56 15.82 -18.50 17.42
N GLU A 57 16.01 -19.19 18.55
CA GLU A 57 15.37 -20.46 18.88
C GLU A 57 13.86 -20.34 19.14
N LYS A 58 13.33 -19.13 19.36
CA LYS A 58 11.90 -18.87 19.57
C LYS A 58 11.22 -18.20 18.39
N ALA A 59 11.99 -17.61 17.47
CA ALA A 59 11.46 -16.81 16.37
C ALA A 59 10.49 -17.61 15.48
N THR A 60 10.86 -18.83 15.09
CA THR A 60 10.02 -19.69 14.22
C THR A 60 8.73 -20.11 14.91
N ASP A 61 8.81 -20.55 16.17
CA ASP A 61 7.64 -20.97 16.95
C ASP A 61 6.69 -19.79 17.18
N PHE A 62 7.22 -18.60 17.44
CA PHE A 62 6.43 -17.39 17.58
C PHE A 62 5.63 -17.06 16.32
N VAL A 63 6.27 -17.07 15.14
CA VAL A 63 5.57 -16.83 13.86
C VAL A 63 4.45 -17.85 13.65
N ALA A 64 4.72 -19.13 13.94
CA ALA A 64 3.72 -20.19 13.80
C ALA A 64 2.53 -20.01 14.76
N VAL A 65 2.77 -19.63 16.01
CA VAL A 65 1.71 -19.38 17.01
C VAL A 65 0.87 -18.18 16.59
N MET A 66 1.51 -17.06 16.20
CA MET A 66 0.79 -15.85 15.82
C MET A 66 -0.06 -16.04 14.57
N THR A 67 0.49 -16.68 13.53
CA THR A 67 -0.23 -16.90 12.27
C THR A 67 -1.39 -17.89 12.40
N LYS A 68 -1.31 -18.85 13.34
CA LYS A 68 -2.40 -19.79 13.62
C LYS A 68 -3.40 -19.29 14.66
N GLY A 69 -2.98 -18.42 15.57
CA GLY A 69 -3.79 -17.92 16.67
C GLY A 69 -4.76 -16.80 16.28
N VAL A 70 -4.54 -16.14 15.15
CA VAL A 70 -5.42 -15.07 14.65
C VAL A 70 -6.58 -15.67 13.86
N ASP A 71 -7.83 -15.35 14.24
CA ASP A 71 -9.00 -15.70 13.42
C ASP A 71 -9.06 -14.78 12.19
N LEU A 72 -8.52 -15.28 11.07
CA LEU A 72 -8.47 -14.57 9.80
C LEU A 72 -9.85 -14.23 9.23
N ARG A 73 -10.92 -14.97 9.59
CA ARG A 73 -12.27 -14.68 9.11
C ARG A 73 -12.83 -13.45 9.80
N VAL A 74 -12.63 -13.35 11.12
CA VAL A 74 -13.02 -12.18 11.92
C VAL A 74 -12.24 -10.96 11.47
N LEU A 75 -10.94 -11.10 11.23
CA LEU A 75 -10.10 -10.03 10.71
C LEU A 75 -10.57 -9.58 9.32
N ARG A 76 -10.75 -10.51 8.37
CA ARG A 76 -11.23 -10.19 7.02
C ARG A 76 -12.57 -9.45 7.07
N LYS A 77 -13.54 -9.93 7.86
CA LYS A 77 -14.84 -9.28 8.03
C LYS A 77 -14.68 -7.84 8.53
N SER A 78 -13.89 -7.64 9.59
CA SER A 78 -13.62 -6.30 10.13
C SER A 78 -12.99 -5.37 9.09
N MET A 79 -12.07 -5.89 8.27
CA MET A 79 -11.47 -5.13 7.18
C MET A 79 -12.50 -4.76 6.11
N LEU A 80 -13.35 -5.70 5.66
CA LEU A 80 -14.41 -5.43 4.70
C LEU A 80 -15.39 -4.37 5.22
N ASP A 81 -15.86 -4.52 6.45
CA ASP A 81 -16.80 -3.59 7.09
C ASP A 81 -16.19 -2.17 7.16
N ALA A 82 -14.91 -2.07 7.55
CA ALA A 82 -14.19 -0.79 7.56
C ALA A 82 -14.01 -0.21 6.15
N MET A 83 -13.68 -1.05 5.16
CA MET A 83 -13.47 -0.60 3.80
C MET A 83 -14.75 -0.06 3.16
N VAL A 84 -15.87 -0.79 3.30
CA VAL A 84 -17.18 -0.38 2.80
C VAL A 84 -17.69 0.90 3.47
N LYS A 85 -17.30 1.13 4.73
CA LYS A 85 -17.65 2.34 5.48
C LYS A 85 -16.87 3.58 5.05
N HIS A 86 -15.58 3.44 4.71
CA HIS A 86 -14.66 4.56 4.58
C HIS A 86 -14.27 4.94 3.16
N PHE A 87 -14.34 4.00 2.20
CA PHE A 87 -13.96 4.24 0.82
C PHE A 87 -15.17 4.26 -0.10
N THR A 88 -15.05 4.96 -1.21
CA THR A 88 -15.99 4.88 -2.33
C THR A 88 -15.72 3.64 -3.17
N ALA A 89 -16.69 3.26 -4.01
CA ALA A 89 -16.54 2.13 -4.91
C ALA A 89 -15.35 2.32 -5.88
N ASP A 90 -15.18 3.51 -6.45
CA ASP A 90 -14.06 3.81 -7.36
C ASP A 90 -12.69 3.74 -6.68
N GLU A 91 -12.56 4.20 -5.44
CA GLU A 91 -11.30 4.09 -4.68
C GLU A 91 -10.94 2.63 -4.41
N LEU A 92 -11.93 1.81 -4.00
CA LEU A 92 -11.74 0.38 -3.79
C LEU A 92 -11.39 -0.34 -5.09
N LYS A 93 -12.03 0.05 -6.20
CA LYS A 93 -11.72 -0.46 -7.53
C LYS A 93 -10.27 -0.14 -7.89
N ALA A 94 -9.84 1.11 -7.71
CA ALA A 94 -8.48 1.54 -8.03
C ALA A 94 -7.44 0.77 -7.19
N LEU A 95 -7.70 0.58 -5.90
CA LEU A 95 -6.86 -0.24 -5.02
C LEU A 95 -6.82 -1.71 -5.51
N ALA A 96 -7.97 -2.32 -5.77
CA ALA A 96 -8.05 -3.69 -6.26
C ALA A 96 -7.34 -3.89 -7.61
N ASP A 97 -7.51 -2.95 -8.54
CA ASP A 97 -6.87 -3.00 -9.86
C ASP A 97 -5.34 -2.85 -9.73
N PHE A 98 -4.87 -1.91 -8.91
CA PHE A 98 -3.44 -1.70 -8.70
C PHE A 98 -2.79 -2.92 -8.04
N TYR A 99 -3.24 -3.30 -6.84
CA TYR A 99 -2.66 -4.41 -6.08
C TYR A 99 -2.91 -5.78 -6.74
N GLY A 100 -3.97 -5.91 -7.54
CA GLY A 100 -4.26 -7.11 -8.32
C GLY A 100 -3.39 -7.26 -9.57
N SER A 101 -2.87 -6.16 -10.13
CA SER A 101 -2.11 -6.18 -11.37
C SER A 101 -0.71 -6.79 -11.22
N PRO A 102 -0.15 -7.45 -12.26
CA PRO A 102 1.24 -7.93 -12.24
C PRO A 102 2.26 -6.82 -11.97
N VAL A 103 2.03 -5.63 -12.54
CA VAL A 103 2.92 -4.47 -12.38
C VAL A 103 2.84 -3.92 -10.96
N GLY A 104 1.64 -3.75 -10.40
CA GLY A 104 1.46 -3.29 -9.03
C GLY A 104 2.08 -4.23 -8.01
N LYS A 105 1.89 -5.55 -8.17
CA LYS A 105 2.59 -6.56 -7.34
C LYS A 105 4.10 -6.44 -7.42
N SER A 106 4.66 -6.35 -8.63
CA SER A 106 6.10 -6.17 -8.81
C SER A 106 6.62 -4.86 -8.21
N ALA A 107 5.85 -3.77 -8.33
CA ALA A 107 6.20 -2.48 -7.76
C ALA A 107 6.23 -2.54 -6.23
N MET A 108 5.22 -3.13 -5.60
CA MET A 108 5.15 -3.24 -4.14
C MET A 108 6.27 -4.11 -3.55
N GLN A 109 6.69 -5.17 -4.25
CA GLN A 109 7.86 -5.98 -3.84
C GLN A 109 9.16 -5.16 -3.83
N LYS A 110 9.30 -4.18 -4.72
CA LYS A 110 10.48 -3.31 -4.80
C LYS A 110 10.46 -2.17 -3.77
N PHE A 111 9.31 -1.89 -3.17
CA PHE A 111 9.18 -0.80 -2.19
C PHE A 111 10.02 -1.08 -0.93
N GLY A 112 10.15 -2.33 -0.50
CA GLY A 112 11.03 -2.71 0.61
C GLY A 112 12.50 -2.33 0.38
N PRO A 113 13.17 -2.88 -0.65
CA PRO A 113 14.53 -2.51 -1.02
C PRO A 113 14.70 -1.00 -1.29
N TYR A 114 13.74 -0.39 -2.00
CA TYR A 114 13.74 1.07 -2.20
C TYR A 114 13.80 1.84 -0.87
N MET A 115 12.99 1.45 0.12
CA MET A 115 13.01 2.08 1.43
C MET A 115 14.28 1.77 2.22
N GLN A 116 14.92 0.60 2.02
CA GLN A 116 16.23 0.30 2.62
C GLN A 116 17.33 1.23 2.10
N ASP A 117 17.29 1.60 0.82
CA ASP A 117 18.24 2.53 0.21
C ASP A 117 17.98 3.99 0.65
N VAL A 118 16.70 4.38 0.75
CA VAL A 118 16.31 5.79 0.96
C VAL A 118 16.25 6.17 2.45
N MET A 119 15.86 5.27 3.35
CA MET A 119 15.65 5.58 4.77
C MET A 119 16.89 6.15 5.47
N PRO A 120 18.13 5.62 5.28
CA PRO A 120 19.33 6.20 5.88
C PRO A 120 19.56 7.64 5.43
N LYS A 121 19.24 7.96 4.17
CA LYS A 121 19.39 9.33 3.64
C LYS A 121 18.35 10.28 4.23
N ILE A 122 17.11 9.83 4.39
CA ILE A 122 16.07 10.59 5.08
C ILE A 122 16.52 10.90 6.52
N GLN A 123 17.00 9.89 7.26
CA GLN A 123 17.48 10.07 8.63
C GLN A 123 18.62 11.10 8.70
N GLN A 124 19.58 11.02 7.78
CA GLN A 124 20.69 11.98 7.70
C GLN A 124 20.20 13.42 7.51
N GLU A 125 19.29 13.67 6.55
CA GLU A 125 18.78 15.02 6.29
C GLU A 125 17.91 15.56 7.43
N VAL A 126 17.11 14.71 8.08
CA VAL A 126 16.32 15.08 9.27
C VAL A 126 17.23 15.43 10.44
N MET A 127 18.25 14.62 10.72
CA MET A 127 19.22 14.90 11.78
C MET A 127 20.00 16.18 11.53
N LYS A 128 20.37 16.45 10.28
CA LYS A 128 21.00 17.72 9.88
C LYS A 128 20.07 18.91 10.15
N ALA A 129 18.82 18.86 9.68
CA ALA A 129 17.85 19.92 9.92
C ALA A 129 17.60 20.15 11.42
N PHE A 130 17.57 19.09 12.21
CA PHE A 130 17.46 19.18 13.66
C PHE A 130 18.69 19.83 14.29
N ALA A 131 19.90 19.47 13.86
CA ALA A 131 21.12 20.11 14.32
C ALA A 131 21.15 21.61 13.99
N ASP A 132 20.78 21.99 12.76
CA ASP A 132 20.70 23.39 12.31
C ASP A 132 19.68 24.19 13.16
N PHE A 133 18.57 23.58 13.56
CA PHE A 133 17.59 24.20 14.46
C PHE A 133 18.12 24.37 15.90
N MET A 134 18.90 23.41 16.38
CA MET A 134 19.46 23.42 17.74
C MET A 134 20.72 24.30 17.86
N GLU A 135 21.34 24.70 16.75
CA GLU A 135 22.42 25.68 16.80
C GLU A 135 21.86 27.01 17.35
N PRO A 136 22.43 27.56 18.44
CA PRO A 136 22.05 28.88 18.91
C PRO A 136 22.34 29.85 17.78
N THR A 137 21.30 30.53 17.31
CA THR A 137 21.38 31.54 16.26
C THR A 137 22.52 32.47 16.63
N LYS A 138 23.65 32.40 15.91
CA LYS A 138 24.75 33.34 16.11
C LYS A 138 24.15 34.72 15.94
N ALA A 139 24.04 35.44 17.07
CA ALA A 139 23.51 36.79 17.13
C ALA A 139 24.15 37.60 16.00
N LYS A 140 23.31 38.08 15.08
CA LYS A 140 23.68 39.15 14.16
C LYS A 140 23.84 40.44 14.95
#